data_AF-C6Y1F8-F1
#
_entry.id   AF-C6Y1F8-F1
#
_cell.length_a   1.000
_cell.length_b   1.000
_cell.length_c   1.000
_cell.angle_alpha   90.00
_cell.angle_beta   90.00
_cell.angle_gamma   90.00
#
_symmetry.space_group_name_H-M   'P 1'
#
loop_
_entity.id
_entity.type
_entity.pdbx_description
1 polymer ?
#
loop_
_entity_poly.entity_id
_entity_poly.type
_entity_poly.pdbx_seq_one_letter_code
_entity_poly.pdbx_strand_id
1 'polypeptide(L)'
;MKQFKTILTLFMLVSVVMSSCKEETLKPLYGEKGAPKPVTNASVENIAGGAIISYTLPDDANLLYVKAEYERQGKMVVSKSSFYKKSVLIEGLGDTNPREVKLYAVGTGEEASAPIKVTINPLAPPIFGVMQSLAIRESFGGMNVKFLNPASTGERPYNIVIGVVVWDDKLSEWKDVDAYYTGLASGGFSVRGLEAKPRKFGFFVKDTWDNRTDTLQKEMTPIYEEQLKAAVDVRKKFPIPQIRPLPVDGSLLAEPGNLSSWPFTNLFDNQIGNNGFHSNEKNPLPAWFPMDLGKVTRLSRYKIWQRMHDDNSTYFYSHGNPHEWEIWGTNTPADQNSWVMLDHQIMVKPSGLPVGQVSNDDVEIARAGHEYEFPLDAPAVRYIAWKHIDNWASIQGTLGFLHMSELRIWGQIQQ
;
A
#
# COMPACT_ATOMS: atom_id res chain seq x y z
N MET A 1 33.49 62.37 -7.13
CA MET A 1 34.50 61.56 -6.40
C MET A 1 33.91 60.45 -5.52
N LYS A 2 32.82 60.67 -4.76
CA LYS A 2 32.21 59.60 -3.93
C LYS A 2 31.71 58.40 -4.74
N GLN A 3 31.02 58.62 -5.86
CA GLN A 3 30.47 57.52 -6.67
C GLN A 3 31.54 56.69 -7.40
N PHE A 4 32.68 57.29 -7.76
CA PHE A 4 33.79 56.55 -8.36
C PHE A 4 34.47 55.63 -7.34
N LYS A 5 34.56 56.06 -6.07
CA LYS A 5 35.06 55.19 -4.99
C LYS A 5 34.10 54.03 -4.73
N THR A 6 32.79 54.25 -4.72
CA THR A 6 31.80 53.17 -4.51
C THR A 6 31.83 52.12 -5.62
N ILE A 7 31.98 52.54 -6.89
CA ILE A 7 32.12 51.63 -8.03
C ILE A 7 33.41 50.83 -7.94
N LEU A 8 34.53 51.46 -7.56
CA LEU A 8 35.82 50.78 -7.40
C LEU A 8 35.77 49.75 -6.25
N THR A 9 35.13 50.08 -5.12
CA THR A 9 34.96 49.14 -4.00
C THR A 9 34.05 47.97 -4.38
N LEU A 10 32.99 48.20 -5.16
CA LEU A 10 32.10 47.14 -5.64
C LEU A 10 32.81 46.21 -6.63
N PHE A 11 33.63 46.76 -7.52
CA PHE A 11 34.42 45.97 -8.47
C PHE A 11 35.51 45.14 -7.77
N MET A 12 36.09 45.66 -6.69
CA MET A 12 37.05 44.95 -5.85
C MET A 12 36.39 43.88 -4.96
N LEU A 13 35.11 44.05 -4.61
CA LEU A 13 34.35 43.04 -3.87
C LEU A 13 33.92 41.87 -4.78
N VAL A 14 33.52 42.14 -6.02
CA VAL A 14 33.13 41.13 -7.01
C VAL A 14 34.30 40.25 -7.45
N SER A 15 35.51 40.80 -7.56
CA SER A 15 36.72 40.02 -7.90
C SER A 15 37.17 39.05 -6.80
N VAL A 16 36.84 39.33 -5.53
CA VAL A 16 37.13 38.43 -4.40
C VAL A 16 36.16 37.23 -4.36
N VAL A 17 34.90 37.41 -4.78
CA VAL A 17 33.91 36.31 -4.83
C VAL A 17 34.22 35.29 -5.94
N MET A 18 34.82 35.74 -7.04
CA MET A 18 35.17 34.88 -8.19
C MET A 18 36.41 34.00 -7.95
N SER A 19 37.16 34.21 -6.86
CA SER A 19 38.41 33.47 -6.57
C SER A 19 38.27 32.35 -5.51
N SER A 20 37.06 32.11 -4.98
CA SER A 20 36.85 31.17 -3.85
C SER A 20 36.25 29.80 -4.21
N CYS A 21 35.94 29.53 -5.47
CA CYS A 21 35.57 28.17 -5.90
C CYS A 21 36.82 27.40 -6.33
N LYS A 22 37.49 26.74 -5.36
CA LYS A 22 38.36 25.61 -5.68
C LYS A 22 37.48 24.38 -5.80
N GLU A 23 37.40 23.80 -7.00
CA GLU A 23 36.79 22.49 -7.20
C GLU A 23 37.58 21.45 -6.39
N GLU A 24 36.97 20.88 -5.35
CA GLU A 24 37.53 19.72 -4.68
C GLU A 24 37.42 18.51 -5.62
N THR A 25 38.57 18.06 -6.09
CA THR A 25 38.65 16.80 -6.85
C THR A 25 38.60 15.65 -5.87
N LEU A 26 37.56 14.81 -5.97
CA LEU A 26 37.47 13.57 -5.19
C LEU A 26 38.64 12.66 -5.59
N LYS A 27 39.52 12.37 -4.64
CA LYS A 27 40.65 11.45 -4.80
C LYS A 27 40.43 10.18 -3.99
N PRO A 28 41.00 9.03 -4.43
CA PRO A 28 40.96 7.81 -3.64
C PRO A 28 41.59 8.01 -2.27
N LEU A 29 40.93 7.49 -1.22
CA LEU A 29 41.38 7.60 0.17
C LEU A 29 42.77 7.00 0.42
N TYR A 30 43.18 6.03 -0.39
CA TYR A 30 44.40 5.26 -0.20
C TYR A 30 45.51 5.53 -1.22
N GLY A 31 45.31 6.52 -2.11
CA GLY A 31 46.25 6.83 -3.20
C GLY A 31 46.33 5.73 -4.28
N GLU A 32 47.18 5.92 -5.28
CA GLU A 32 47.44 4.95 -6.35
C GLU A 32 48.22 3.74 -5.78
N LYS A 33 47.74 2.52 -6.07
CA LYS A 33 48.32 1.26 -5.58
C LYS A 33 48.48 0.19 -6.67
N GLY A 34 48.29 0.58 -7.93
CA GLY A 34 48.24 -0.29 -9.09
C GLY A 34 46.87 -0.93 -9.30
N ALA A 35 46.57 -1.30 -10.55
CA ALA A 35 45.37 -2.06 -10.88
C ALA A 35 45.50 -3.53 -10.43
N PRO A 36 44.45 -4.14 -9.83
CA PRO A 36 44.43 -5.57 -9.56
C PRO A 36 44.50 -6.41 -10.83
N LYS A 37 44.81 -7.70 -10.68
CA LYS A 37 44.64 -8.66 -11.79
C LYS A 37 43.16 -8.80 -12.18
N PRO A 38 42.83 -9.04 -13.46
CA PRO A 38 41.45 -9.30 -13.87
C PRO A 38 40.83 -10.50 -13.13
N VAL A 39 39.51 -10.47 -12.97
CA VAL A 39 38.74 -11.64 -12.54
C VAL A 39 38.81 -12.76 -13.59
N THR A 40 38.62 -14.00 -13.17
CA THR A 40 38.69 -15.19 -14.07
C THR A 40 37.47 -16.10 -13.90
N ASN A 41 37.31 -17.09 -14.79
CA ASN A 41 36.23 -18.08 -14.75
C ASN A 41 34.83 -17.47 -14.65
N ALA A 42 34.56 -16.44 -15.46
CA ALA A 42 33.24 -15.82 -15.47
C ALA A 42 32.19 -16.77 -16.04
N SER A 43 31.11 -16.97 -15.30
CA SER A 43 29.96 -17.79 -15.67
C SER A 43 28.68 -16.97 -15.59
N VAL A 44 27.83 -17.09 -16.60
CA VAL A 44 26.59 -16.32 -16.74
C VAL A 44 25.39 -17.19 -16.41
N GLU A 45 24.54 -16.73 -15.52
CA GLU A 45 23.19 -17.22 -15.30
C GLU A 45 22.20 -16.12 -15.74
N ASN A 46 21.39 -16.39 -16.76
CA ASN A 46 20.41 -15.41 -17.24
C ASN A 46 19.13 -15.47 -16.40
N ILE A 47 18.64 -14.30 -15.99
CA ILE A 47 17.43 -14.15 -15.18
C ILE A 47 16.46 -13.16 -15.84
N ALA A 48 15.24 -13.04 -15.31
CA ALA A 48 14.26 -12.08 -15.80
C ALA A 48 14.79 -10.64 -15.70
N GLY A 49 14.88 -9.95 -16.84
CA GLY A 49 15.37 -8.57 -16.91
C GLY A 49 16.86 -8.39 -16.55
N GLY A 50 17.67 -9.45 -16.62
CA GLY A 50 19.04 -9.38 -16.15
C GLY A 50 19.87 -10.67 -16.25
N ALA A 51 20.97 -10.68 -15.51
CA ALA A 51 21.84 -11.85 -15.37
C ALA A 51 22.63 -11.78 -14.05
N ILE A 52 23.02 -12.93 -13.53
CA ILE A 52 24.01 -13.06 -12.46
C ILE A 52 25.30 -13.55 -13.10
N ILE A 53 26.38 -12.79 -12.93
CA ILE A 53 27.69 -13.18 -13.44
C ILE A 53 28.58 -13.54 -12.26
N SER A 54 28.90 -14.81 -12.13
CA SER A 54 29.80 -15.35 -11.10
C SER A 54 31.23 -15.42 -11.62
N TYR A 55 32.22 -15.22 -10.76
CA TYR A 55 33.63 -15.17 -11.15
C TYR A 55 34.57 -15.54 -9.99
N THR A 56 35.83 -15.81 -10.34
CA THR A 56 36.94 -15.98 -9.39
C THR A 56 37.67 -14.65 -9.21
N LEU A 57 37.81 -14.21 -7.96
CA LEU A 57 38.51 -12.99 -7.59
C LEU A 57 40.04 -13.19 -7.68
N PRO A 58 40.82 -12.17 -8.06
CA PRO A 58 42.27 -12.21 -7.94
C PRO A 58 42.69 -12.25 -6.45
N ASP A 59 43.76 -12.98 -6.16
CA ASP A 59 44.41 -12.92 -4.85
C ASP A 59 45.25 -11.64 -4.76
N ASP A 60 44.59 -10.55 -4.42
CA ASP A 60 45.17 -9.20 -4.37
C ASP A 60 44.59 -8.43 -3.18
N ALA A 61 45.45 -8.08 -2.21
CA ALA A 61 45.06 -7.32 -1.03
C ALA A 61 44.58 -5.88 -1.35
N ASN A 62 44.86 -5.38 -2.56
CA ASN A 62 44.37 -4.10 -3.03
C ASN A 62 42.94 -4.17 -3.61
N LEU A 63 42.35 -5.36 -3.81
CA LEU A 63 41.03 -5.50 -4.41
C LEU A 63 39.93 -4.88 -3.54
N LEU A 64 39.15 -3.95 -4.11
CA LEU A 64 38.05 -3.30 -3.41
C LEU A 64 36.68 -3.79 -3.93
N TYR A 65 36.50 -3.86 -5.24
CA TYR A 65 35.25 -4.31 -5.83
C TYR A 65 35.44 -4.82 -7.26
N VAL A 66 34.42 -5.51 -7.76
CA VAL A 66 34.27 -5.83 -9.19
C VAL A 66 33.23 -4.91 -9.79
N LYS A 67 33.60 -4.29 -10.92
CA LYS A 67 32.76 -3.38 -11.70
C LYS A 67 32.27 -4.10 -12.95
N ALA A 68 30.97 -4.11 -13.19
CA ALA A 68 30.36 -4.58 -14.43
C ALA A 68 29.82 -3.38 -15.21
N GLU A 69 30.26 -3.21 -16.44
CA GLU A 69 29.87 -2.14 -17.34
C GLU A 69 29.13 -2.72 -18.54
N TYR A 70 27.92 -2.21 -18.82
CA TYR A 70 27.03 -2.73 -19.87
C TYR A 70 26.06 -1.64 -20.35
N GLU A 71 25.43 -1.88 -21.50
CA GLU A 71 24.44 -0.97 -22.08
C GLU A 71 23.02 -1.30 -21.57
N ARG A 72 22.31 -0.27 -21.09
CA ARG A 72 20.89 -0.31 -20.74
C ARG A 72 20.19 0.90 -21.33
N GLN A 73 19.18 0.67 -22.18
CA GLN A 73 18.41 1.73 -22.86
C GLN A 73 19.29 2.78 -23.56
N GLY A 74 20.31 2.34 -24.33
CA GLY A 74 21.21 3.23 -25.06
C GLY A 74 22.24 3.97 -24.19
N LYS A 75 22.29 3.71 -22.89
CA LYS A 75 23.25 4.33 -21.95
C LYS A 75 24.16 3.27 -21.35
N MET A 76 25.44 3.62 -21.20
CA MET A 76 26.38 2.81 -20.43
C MET A 76 26.08 2.95 -18.95
N VAL A 77 25.87 1.83 -18.27
CA VAL A 77 25.57 1.74 -16.84
C VAL A 77 26.56 0.83 -16.14
N VAL A 78 26.68 1.00 -14.82
CA VAL A 78 27.63 0.27 -13.99
C VAL A 78 26.92 -0.42 -12.83
N SER A 79 27.18 -1.70 -12.65
CA SER A 79 26.90 -2.45 -11.43
C SER A 79 28.21 -2.72 -10.68
N LYS A 80 28.19 -2.63 -9.35
CA LYS A 80 29.36 -2.95 -8.52
C LYS A 80 29.05 -4.09 -7.55
N SER A 81 30.06 -4.91 -7.28
CA SER A 81 30.00 -5.96 -6.27
C SER A 81 31.24 -5.89 -5.40
N SER A 82 31.08 -5.84 -4.07
CA SER A 82 32.23 -5.79 -3.16
C SER A 82 33.10 -7.04 -3.29
N PHE A 83 34.37 -6.93 -2.89
CA PHE A 83 35.31 -8.05 -2.89
C PHE A 83 34.89 -9.23 -1.99
N TYR A 84 33.93 -9.05 -1.09
CA TYR A 84 33.35 -10.13 -0.29
C TYR A 84 32.42 -11.06 -1.09
N LYS A 85 31.95 -10.61 -2.26
CA LYS A 85 31.04 -11.35 -3.13
C LYS A 85 31.79 -11.85 -4.37
N LYS A 86 31.40 -13.04 -4.85
CA LYS A 86 31.97 -13.69 -6.04
C LYS A 86 31.05 -13.60 -7.26
N SER A 87 30.11 -12.66 -7.24
CA SER A 87 29.11 -12.48 -8.30
C SER A 87 28.63 -11.04 -8.37
N VAL A 88 28.31 -10.56 -9.57
CA VAL A 88 27.66 -9.26 -9.80
C VAL A 88 26.30 -9.47 -10.43
N LEU A 89 25.31 -8.68 -10.00
CA LEU A 89 23.96 -8.67 -10.53
C LEU A 89 23.84 -7.60 -11.63
N ILE A 90 23.32 -8.02 -12.78
CA ILE A 90 22.88 -7.17 -13.87
C ILE A 90 21.36 -7.15 -13.83
N GLU A 91 20.75 -5.96 -13.82
CA GLU A 91 19.30 -5.79 -13.65
C GLU A 91 18.76 -4.57 -14.40
N GLY A 92 17.45 -4.56 -14.62
CA GLY A 92 16.74 -3.49 -15.31
C GLY A 92 16.82 -3.52 -16.83
N LEU A 93 17.18 -4.65 -17.42
CA LEU A 93 17.11 -4.82 -18.87
C LEU A 93 15.65 -5.00 -19.29
N GLY A 94 15.18 -4.17 -20.20
CA GLY A 94 13.80 -4.13 -20.68
C GLY A 94 13.49 -5.04 -21.88
N ASP A 95 14.45 -5.86 -22.30
CA ASP A 95 14.33 -6.74 -23.44
C ASP A 95 15.14 -8.04 -23.24
N THR A 96 15.06 -8.94 -24.22
CA THR A 96 15.81 -10.22 -24.25
C THR A 96 17.04 -10.18 -25.15
N ASN A 97 17.43 -8.98 -25.61
CA ASN A 97 18.49 -8.84 -26.59
C ASN A 97 19.85 -9.13 -25.92
N PRO A 98 20.79 -9.80 -26.61
CA PRO A 98 22.11 -10.05 -26.06
C PRO A 98 22.85 -8.77 -25.69
N ARG A 99 23.66 -8.80 -24.62
CA ARG A 99 24.50 -7.68 -24.18
C ARG A 99 25.91 -8.14 -23.85
N GLU A 100 26.90 -7.41 -24.31
CA GLU A 100 28.28 -7.55 -23.82
C GLU A 100 28.39 -6.84 -22.47
N VAL A 101 28.90 -7.55 -21.47
CA VAL A 101 29.23 -7.01 -20.15
C VAL A 101 30.73 -7.08 -19.95
N LYS A 102 31.34 -5.94 -19.60
CA LYS A 102 32.76 -5.83 -19.27
C LYS A 102 32.94 -5.87 -17.76
N LEU A 103 33.68 -6.85 -17.27
CA LEU A 103 34.02 -6.98 -15.85
C LEU A 103 35.44 -6.49 -15.60
N TYR A 104 35.59 -5.64 -14.58
CA TYR A 104 36.87 -5.11 -14.12
C TYR A 104 37.05 -5.41 -12.64
N ALA A 105 38.24 -5.84 -12.23
CA ALA A 105 38.65 -5.79 -10.83
C ALA A 105 39.15 -4.36 -10.54
N VAL A 106 38.65 -3.72 -9.48
CA VAL A 106 39.00 -2.34 -9.11
C VAL A 106 39.64 -2.31 -7.73
N GLY A 107 40.79 -1.66 -7.65
CA GLY A 107 41.58 -1.58 -6.42
C GLY A 107 41.15 -0.43 -5.50
N THR A 108 41.76 -0.35 -4.31
CA THR A 108 41.51 0.74 -3.34
C THR A 108 41.92 2.13 -3.82
N GLY A 109 42.78 2.20 -4.85
CA GLY A 109 43.16 3.41 -5.57
C GLY A 109 42.24 3.77 -6.76
N GLU A 110 41.11 3.07 -6.94
CA GLU A 110 40.16 3.23 -8.07
C GLU A 110 40.75 2.90 -9.46
N GLU A 111 41.93 2.27 -9.50
CA GLU A 111 42.53 1.75 -10.73
C GLU A 111 41.88 0.41 -11.11
N ALA A 112 41.46 0.30 -12.37
CA ALA A 112 40.76 -0.87 -12.91
C ALA A 112 41.70 -1.79 -13.69
N SER A 113 41.51 -3.09 -13.56
CA SER A 113 42.19 -4.12 -14.38
C SER A 113 41.85 -3.98 -15.86
N ALA A 114 42.53 -4.75 -16.72
CA ALA A 114 41.99 -5.04 -18.06
C ALA A 114 40.62 -5.75 -17.92
N PRO A 115 39.64 -5.49 -18.82
CA PRO A 115 38.34 -6.13 -18.74
C PRO A 115 38.36 -7.57 -19.21
N ILE A 116 37.54 -8.40 -18.59
CA ILE A 116 37.02 -9.60 -19.25
C ILE A 116 35.63 -9.31 -19.82
N LYS A 117 35.34 -9.87 -20.99
CA LYS A 117 34.07 -9.68 -21.69
C LYS A 117 33.25 -10.95 -21.62
N VAL A 118 31.99 -10.84 -21.20
CA VAL A 118 31.02 -11.93 -21.24
C VAL A 118 29.75 -11.45 -21.94
N THR A 119 29.06 -12.35 -22.63
CA THR A 119 27.78 -12.05 -23.27
C THR A 119 26.65 -12.63 -22.43
N ILE A 120 25.67 -11.80 -22.09
CA ILE A 120 24.45 -12.21 -21.40
C ILE A 120 23.27 -12.22 -22.38
N ASN A 121 22.27 -13.06 -22.11
CA ASN A 121 21.03 -13.21 -22.87
C ASN A 121 19.85 -13.17 -21.88
N PRO A 122 19.45 -11.97 -21.42
CA PRO A 122 18.46 -11.84 -20.34
C PRO A 122 17.12 -12.50 -20.71
N LEU A 123 16.43 -13.03 -19.71
CA LEU A 123 15.05 -13.50 -19.89
C LEU A 123 14.09 -12.31 -19.92
N ALA A 124 12.86 -12.56 -20.39
CA ALA A 124 11.84 -11.52 -20.50
C ALA A 124 11.67 -10.75 -19.17
N PRO A 125 11.58 -9.40 -19.21
CA PRO A 125 11.40 -8.59 -18.01
C PRO A 125 10.15 -8.99 -17.20
N PRO A 126 10.21 -8.98 -15.86
CA PRO A 126 9.08 -9.39 -15.03
C PRO A 126 7.78 -8.61 -15.28
N ILE A 127 7.88 -7.33 -15.70
CA ILE A 127 6.72 -6.47 -15.97
C ILE A 127 5.70 -7.09 -16.94
N PHE A 128 6.15 -7.91 -17.90
CA PHE A 128 5.26 -8.58 -18.84
C PHE A 128 4.47 -9.71 -18.19
N GLY A 129 5.10 -10.47 -17.30
CA GLY A 129 4.42 -11.50 -16.50
C GLY A 129 3.39 -10.88 -15.55
N VAL A 130 3.73 -9.73 -14.95
CA VAL A 130 2.78 -8.99 -14.11
C VAL A 130 1.58 -8.52 -14.94
N MET A 131 1.82 -7.90 -16.09
CA MET A 131 0.76 -7.45 -16.99
C MET A 131 -0.20 -8.59 -17.38
N GLN A 132 0.34 -9.76 -17.74
CA GLN A 132 -0.47 -10.92 -18.10
C GLN A 132 -1.30 -11.47 -16.92
N SER A 133 -0.84 -11.26 -15.68
CA SER A 133 -1.52 -11.74 -14.48
C SER A 133 -2.67 -10.84 -14.01
N LEU A 134 -2.84 -9.63 -14.59
CA LEU A 134 -3.81 -8.66 -14.10
C LEU A 134 -5.25 -9.20 -14.20
N ALA A 135 -5.85 -9.47 -13.04
CA ALA A 135 -7.25 -9.81 -12.91
C ALA A 135 -8.02 -8.56 -12.48
N ILE A 136 -8.64 -7.90 -13.47
CA ILE A 136 -9.37 -6.63 -13.30
C ILE A 136 -10.87 -6.93 -13.30
N ARG A 137 -11.58 -6.41 -12.30
CA ARG A 137 -13.04 -6.51 -12.18
C ARG A 137 -13.65 -5.17 -11.84
N GLU A 138 -14.81 -4.89 -12.43
CA GLU A 138 -15.64 -3.74 -12.03
C GLU A 138 -15.99 -3.83 -10.56
N SER A 139 -15.97 -2.69 -9.88
CA SER A 139 -16.27 -2.57 -8.47
C SER A 139 -17.02 -1.26 -8.21
N PHE A 140 -17.50 -1.08 -7.00
CA PHE A 140 -18.16 0.15 -6.57
C PHE A 140 -17.23 1.35 -6.67
N GLY A 141 -17.68 2.38 -7.39
CA GLY A 141 -16.91 3.60 -7.63
C GLY A 141 -15.62 3.37 -8.42
N GLY A 142 -15.39 2.20 -9.02
CA GLY A 142 -14.24 1.97 -9.89
C GLY A 142 -14.00 0.49 -10.21
N MET A 143 -12.87 -0.06 -9.78
CA MET A 143 -12.45 -1.42 -10.12
C MET A 143 -11.51 -2.02 -9.06
N ASN A 144 -11.50 -3.34 -8.96
CA ASN A 144 -10.51 -4.08 -8.18
C ASN A 144 -9.54 -4.76 -9.14
N VAL A 145 -8.24 -4.64 -8.88
CA VAL A 145 -7.15 -5.21 -9.68
C VAL A 145 -6.34 -6.15 -8.80
N LYS A 146 -6.20 -7.41 -9.21
CA LYS A 146 -5.27 -8.37 -8.60
C LYS A 146 -4.12 -8.67 -9.54
N PHE A 147 -2.94 -8.96 -8.99
CA PHE A 147 -1.73 -9.24 -9.78
C PHE A 147 -0.84 -10.29 -9.11
N LEU A 148 0.02 -10.88 -9.92
CA LEU A 148 1.17 -11.70 -9.52
C LEU A 148 2.45 -11.04 -10.01
N ASN A 149 3.48 -11.07 -9.17
CA ASN A 149 4.82 -10.57 -9.45
C ASN A 149 5.84 -11.63 -9.04
N PRO A 150 5.92 -12.76 -9.78
CA PRO A 150 6.69 -13.93 -9.37
C PRO A 150 8.20 -13.70 -9.30
N ALA A 151 8.71 -12.64 -9.94
CA ALA A 151 10.11 -12.26 -9.84
C ALA A 151 10.45 -11.56 -8.51
N SER A 152 9.44 -11.08 -7.78
CA SER A 152 9.64 -10.51 -6.46
C SER A 152 9.71 -11.60 -5.40
N THR A 153 10.80 -11.62 -4.64
CA THR A 153 11.05 -12.55 -3.54
C THR A 153 11.41 -11.77 -2.27
N GLY A 154 11.29 -12.40 -1.09
CA GLY A 154 11.65 -11.73 0.17
C GLY A 154 13.09 -11.22 0.23
N GLU A 155 14.01 -11.89 -0.48
CA GLU A 155 15.42 -11.49 -0.58
C GLU A 155 15.66 -10.45 -1.69
N ARG A 156 14.77 -10.38 -2.69
CA ARG A 156 14.87 -9.50 -3.86
C ARG A 156 13.48 -9.01 -4.27
N PRO A 157 12.98 -7.95 -3.62
CA PRO A 157 11.72 -7.36 -4.03
C PRO A 157 11.89 -6.73 -5.42
N TYR A 158 11.03 -7.11 -6.37
CA TYR A 158 11.00 -6.50 -7.69
C TYR A 158 9.95 -5.39 -7.73
N ASN A 159 10.41 -4.15 -7.59
CA ASN A 159 9.56 -2.98 -7.47
C ASN A 159 8.95 -2.57 -8.81
N ILE A 160 7.64 -2.41 -8.83
CA ILE A 160 6.86 -2.05 -10.02
C ILE A 160 5.81 -0.99 -9.70
N VAL A 161 5.31 -0.36 -10.76
CA VAL A 161 4.14 0.50 -10.77
C VAL A 161 3.12 -0.09 -11.73
N ILE A 162 1.90 -0.31 -11.25
CA ILE A 162 0.75 -0.65 -12.09
C ILE A 162 -0.03 0.65 -12.30
N GLY A 163 0.06 1.22 -13.49
CA GLY A 163 -0.63 2.46 -13.86
C GLY A 163 -2.01 2.18 -14.43
N VAL A 164 -2.99 2.98 -14.03
CA VAL A 164 -4.36 2.96 -14.53
C VAL A 164 -4.67 4.31 -15.16
N VAL A 165 -5.09 4.28 -16.42
CA VAL A 165 -5.47 5.47 -17.19
C VAL A 165 -6.89 5.32 -17.72
N VAL A 166 -7.53 6.44 -18.02
CA VAL A 166 -8.83 6.50 -18.69
C VAL A 166 -8.72 7.31 -19.97
N TRP A 167 -9.38 6.86 -21.03
CA TRP A 167 -9.41 7.57 -22.30
C TRP A 167 -10.34 8.79 -22.20
N ASP A 168 -9.85 9.95 -22.62
CA ASP A 168 -10.67 11.16 -22.79
C ASP A 168 -10.97 11.36 -24.28
N ASP A 169 -12.22 11.11 -24.67
CA ASP A 169 -12.65 11.25 -26.07
C ASP A 169 -12.57 12.68 -26.61
N LYS A 170 -12.66 13.69 -25.73
CA LYS A 170 -12.61 15.10 -26.17
C LYS A 170 -11.19 15.54 -26.49
N LEU A 171 -10.23 15.09 -25.70
CA LEU A 171 -8.81 15.43 -25.88
C LEU A 171 -8.06 14.39 -26.71
N SER A 172 -8.67 13.22 -26.96
CA SER A 172 -8.04 12.09 -27.66
C SER A 172 -6.72 11.66 -26.99
N GLU A 173 -6.71 11.64 -25.66
CA GLU A 173 -5.54 11.29 -24.85
C GLU A 173 -5.91 10.41 -23.66
N TRP A 174 -4.91 9.72 -23.12
CA TRP A 174 -5.03 8.99 -21.86
C TRP A 174 -4.79 9.93 -20.68
N LYS A 175 -5.68 9.88 -19.68
CA LYS A 175 -5.53 10.60 -18.42
C LYS A 175 -5.24 9.63 -17.29
N ASP A 176 -4.28 9.99 -16.45
CA ASP A 176 -3.97 9.21 -15.25
C ASP A 176 -5.17 9.18 -14.30
N VAL A 177 -5.48 7.99 -13.80
CA VAL A 177 -6.51 7.75 -12.79
C VAL A 177 -5.87 7.38 -11.47
N ASP A 178 -4.99 6.38 -11.49
CA ASP A 178 -4.34 5.87 -10.30
C ASP A 178 -3.03 5.15 -10.64
N ALA A 179 -2.16 4.97 -9.65
CA ALA A 179 -0.92 4.24 -9.77
C ALA A 179 -0.63 3.45 -8.48
N TYR A 180 -0.53 2.14 -8.62
CA TYR A 180 -0.23 1.25 -7.49
C TYR A 180 1.26 0.87 -7.48
N TYR A 181 1.96 1.25 -6.41
CA TYR A 181 3.38 1.02 -6.21
C TYR A 181 3.59 -0.19 -5.29
N THR A 182 4.34 -1.18 -5.74
CA THR A 182 4.54 -2.40 -4.95
C THR A 182 5.81 -3.15 -5.31
N GLY A 183 6.40 -3.78 -4.30
CA GLY A 183 7.43 -4.79 -4.44
C GLY A 183 6.97 -6.17 -3.97
N LEU A 184 5.67 -6.40 -3.75
CA LEU A 184 5.17 -7.69 -3.25
C LEU A 184 5.08 -8.72 -4.38
N ALA A 185 5.19 -10.00 -4.03
CA ALA A 185 5.10 -11.14 -4.97
C ALA A 185 3.69 -11.35 -5.55
N SER A 186 2.66 -10.81 -4.89
CA SER A 186 1.28 -10.79 -5.33
C SER A 186 0.50 -9.77 -4.51
N GLY A 187 -0.65 -9.34 -5.00
CA GLY A 187 -1.53 -8.48 -4.22
C GLY A 187 -2.75 -8.04 -5.01
N GLY A 188 -3.42 -7.02 -4.49
CA GLY A 188 -4.46 -6.31 -5.21
C GLY A 188 -4.70 -4.93 -4.64
N PHE A 189 -5.36 -4.09 -5.42
CA PHE A 189 -5.73 -2.72 -5.06
C PHE A 189 -7.05 -2.35 -5.72
N SER A 190 -7.69 -1.32 -5.17
CA SER A 190 -8.96 -0.80 -5.66
C SER A 190 -8.77 0.62 -6.17
N VAL A 191 -9.25 0.90 -7.38
CA VAL A 191 -9.37 2.26 -7.90
C VAL A 191 -10.78 2.76 -7.59
N ARG A 192 -10.90 4.00 -7.11
CA ARG A 192 -12.17 4.57 -6.63
C ARG A 192 -12.43 5.97 -7.19
N GLY A 193 -13.60 6.52 -6.85
CA GLY A 193 -14.00 7.89 -7.18
C GLY A 193 -14.45 8.08 -8.64
N LEU A 194 -14.70 6.97 -9.34
CA LEU A 194 -15.13 6.97 -10.74
C LEU A 194 -16.64 6.91 -10.83
N GLU A 195 -17.20 7.68 -11.76
CA GLU A 195 -18.62 7.64 -12.07
C GLU A 195 -19.00 6.29 -12.72
N ALA A 196 -20.23 5.84 -12.44
CA ALA A 196 -20.83 4.66 -13.06
C ALA A 196 -21.27 4.92 -14.51
N LYS A 197 -20.29 5.14 -15.39
CA LYS A 197 -20.49 5.32 -16.83
C LYS A 197 -19.52 4.42 -17.59
N PRO A 198 -19.92 3.87 -18.75
CA PRO A 198 -19.01 3.14 -19.62
C PRO A 198 -17.82 4.02 -19.99
N ARG A 199 -16.61 3.52 -19.74
CA ARG A 199 -15.35 4.21 -20.00
C ARG A 199 -14.32 3.20 -20.49
N LYS A 200 -13.41 3.68 -21.33
CA LYS A 200 -12.27 2.91 -21.81
C LYS A 200 -11.08 3.15 -20.89
N PHE A 201 -10.66 2.11 -20.18
CA PHE A 201 -9.50 2.13 -19.29
C PHE A 201 -8.29 1.50 -19.96
N GLY A 202 -7.11 1.97 -19.57
CA GLY A 202 -5.81 1.44 -19.96
C GLY A 202 -5.01 1.04 -18.72
N PHE A 203 -4.27 -0.05 -18.82
CA PHE A 203 -3.41 -0.57 -17.77
C PHE A 203 -2.01 -0.78 -18.33
N PHE A 204 -0.99 -0.35 -17.61
CA PHE A 204 0.42 -0.61 -17.96
C PHE A 204 1.21 -0.95 -16.71
N VAL A 205 2.28 -1.73 -16.88
CA VAL A 205 3.24 -2.01 -15.80
C VAL A 205 4.56 -1.38 -16.15
N LYS A 206 5.18 -0.73 -15.16
CA LYS A 206 6.48 -0.08 -15.26
C LYS A 206 7.39 -0.54 -14.13
N ASP A 207 8.67 -0.72 -14.39
CA ASP A 207 9.67 -0.99 -13.34
C ASP A 207 10.44 0.26 -12.90
N THR A 208 11.37 0.11 -11.96
CA THR A 208 12.22 1.20 -11.44
C THR A 208 13.22 1.75 -12.45
N TRP A 209 13.41 1.09 -13.59
CA TRP A 209 14.33 1.51 -14.65
C TRP A 209 13.60 2.10 -15.85
N ASP A 210 12.31 2.44 -15.68
CA ASP A 210 11.44 2.97 -16.73
C ASP A 210 11.14 2.01 -17.88
N ASN A 211 11.43 0.71 -17.74
CA ASN A 211 10.91 -0.27 -18.68
C ASN A 211 9.39 -0.35 -18.49
N ARG A 212 8.64 -0.33 -19.59
CA ARG A 212 7.18 -0.23 -19.58
C ARG A 212 6.56 -1.20 -20.58
N THR A 213 5.46 -1.83 -20.21
CA THR A 213 4.65 -2.63 -21.13
C THR A 213 3.83 -1.74 -22.07
N ASP A 214 3.28 -2.33 -23.13
CA ASP A 214 2.17 -1.70 -23.84
C ASP A 214 0.92 -1.59 -22.94
N THR A 215 -0.06 -0.80 -23.35
CA THR A 215 -1.27 -0.52 -22.60
C THR A 215 -2.36 -1.54 -22.91
N LEU A 216 -2.71 -2.36 -21.92
CA LEU A 216 -3.90 -3.22 -21.98
C LEU A 216 -5.15 -2.35 -21.89
N GLN A 217 -6.04 -2.41 -22.87
CA GLN A 217 -7.26 -1.61 -22.91
C GLN A 217 -8.48 -2.46 -22.56
N LYS A 218 -9.38 -1.92 -21.73
CA LYS A 218 -10.67 -2.54 -21.38
C LYS A 218 -11.78 -1.49 -21.29
N GLU A 219 -12.92 -1.78 -21.89
CA GLU A 219 -14.14 -1.02 -21.63
C GLU A 219 -14.82 -1.58 -20.39
N MET A 220 -15.13 -0.71 -19.43
CA MET A 220 -15.74 -1.08 -18.16
C MET A 220 -16.70 0.02 -17.68
N THR A 221 -17.68 -0.38 -16.88
CA THR A 221 -18.62 0.52 -16.22
C THR A 221 -18.53 0.30 -14.71
N PRO A 222 -17.88 1.21 -13.96
CA PRO A 222 -17.88 1.17 -12.51
C PRO A 222 -19.29 1.00 -11.93
N ILE A 223 -19.41 0.27 -10.83
CA ILE A 223 -20.70 0.11 -10.16
C ILE A 223 -20.99 1.41 -9.39
N TYR A 224 -22.22 1.91 -9.49
CA TYR A 224 -22.62 3.13 -8.79
C TYR A 224 -22.46 2.98 -7.28
N GLU A 225 -21.88 3.98 -6.64
CA GLU A 225 -21.70 4.05 -5.19
C GLU A 225 -22.13 5.42 -4.68
N GLU A 226 -22.84 5.45 -3.56
CA GLU A 226 -23.09 6.67 -2.80
C GLU A 226 -22.87 6.43 -1.30
N GLN A 227 -22.54 7.49 -0.56
CA GLN A 227 -22.56 7.43 0.89
C GLN A 227 -24.01 7.40 1.35
N LEU A 228 -24.37 6.41 2.16
CA LEU A 228 -25.72 6.28 2.68
C LEU A 228 -25.99 7.36 3.74
N LYS A 229 -27.26 7.70 3.91
CA LYS A 229 -27.70 8.52 5.05
C LYS A 229 -27.49 7.77 6.36
N ALA A 230 -27.48 8.52 7.47
CA ALA A 230 -27.37 7.97 8.81
C ALA A 230 -28.35 6.81 9.03
N ALA A 231 -27.83 5.67 9.48
CA ALA A 231 -28.67 4.53 9.82
C ALA A 231 -29.45 4.82 11.11
N VAL A 232 -30.64 4.24 11.22
CA VAL A 232 -31.51 4.45 12.38
C VAL A 232 -31.37 3.29 13.36
N ASP A 233 -31.18 3.61 14.64
CA ASP A 233 -31.19 2.63 15.73
C ASP A 233 -32.54 1.88 15.79
N VAL A 234 -32.47 0.55 15.72
CA VAL A 234 -33.64 -0.32 15.83
C VAL A 234 -33.52 -1.34 16.95
N ARG A 235 -32.63 -1.10 17.92
CA ARG A 235 -32.54 -1.93 19.12
C ARG A 235 -33.90 -2.09 19.79
N LYS A 236 -34.18 -3.29 20.27
CA LYS A 236 -35.42 -3.71 20.94
C LYS A 236 -36.67 -3.68 20.07
N LYS A 237 -36.57 -3.39 18.76
CA LYS A 237 -37.71 -3.43 17.84
C LYS A 237 -37.97 -4.82 17.27
N PHE A 238 -36.93 -5.64 17.14
CA PHE A 238 -37.01 -6.97 16.55
C PHE A 238 -36.28 -8.01 17.42
N PRO A 239 -36.59 -9.32 17.27
CA PRO A 239 -35.87 -10.38 17.96
C PRO A 239 -34.37 -10.39 17.57
N ILE A 240 -33.50 -10.66 18.55
CA ILE A 240 -32.05 -10.73 18.36
C ILE A 240 -31.65 -12.18 18.03
N PRO A 241 -30.98 -12.44 16.89
CA PRO A 241 -30.47 -13.77 16.56
C PRO A 241 -29.45 -14.27 17.58
N GLN A 242 -29.59 -15.51 18.04
CA GLN A 242 -28.65 -16.17 18.95
C GLN A 242 -27.59 -16.97 18.17
N ILE A 243 -26.87 -16.30 17.27
CA ILE A 243 -25.90 -16.92 16.35
C ILE A 243 -24.48 -16.82 16.92
N ARG A 244 -23.75 -17.95 16.91
CA ARG A 244 -22.36 -18.02 17.39
C ARG A 244 -21.43 -17.04 16.66
N PRO A 245 -20.34 -16.56 17.30
CA PRO A 245 -20.01 -16.76 18.71
C PRO A 245 -21.05 -16.14 19.66
N LEU A 246 -21.32 -16.84 20.76
CA LEU A 246 -22.19 -16.42 21.86
C LEU A 246 -21.31 -15.93 23.02
N PRO A 247 -21.88 -15.17 23.98
CA PRO A 247 -21.14 -14.76 25.17
C PRO A 247 -20.50 -15.90 25.94
N VAL A 248 -19.25 -15.69 26.34
CA VAL A 248 -18.41 -16.72 26.98
C VAL A 248 -18.95 -17.14 28.35
N ASP A 249 -19.61 -16.24 29.07
CA ASP A 249 -20.25 -16.53 30.35
C ASP A 249 -21.56 -17.33 30.24
N GLY A 250 -21.99 -17.64 29.01
CA GLY A 250 -23.22 -18.36 28.72
C GLY A 250 -24.47 -17.47 28.70
N SER A 251 -24.34 -16.14 28.81
CA SER A 251 -25.47 -15.23 28.60
C SER A 251 -25.95 -15.29 27.15
N LEU A 252 -27.20 -14.87 26.92
CA LEU A 252 -27.71 -14.65 25.57
C LEU A 252 -27.03 -13.41 24.96
N LEU A 253 -26.96 -13.35 23.63
CA LEU A 253 -26.62 -12.13 22.91
C LEU A 253 -27.63 -11.04 23.26
N ALA A 254 -27.13 -9.86 23.57
CA ALA A 254 -27.92 -8.72 24.01
C ALA A 254 -27.70 -7.49 23.12
N GLU A 255 -28.58 -6.51 23.28
CA GLU A 255 -28.46 -5.17 22.73
C GLU A 255 -28.12 -4.19 23.86
N PRO A 256 -26.83 -3.87 24.08
CA PRO A 256 -26.43 -2.93 25.13
C PRO A 256 -27.10 -1.57 24.98
N GLY A 257 -27.25 -0.87 26.11
CA GLY A 257 -27.64 0.55 26.14
C GLY A 257 -26.49 1.48 25.74
N ASN A 258 -26.74 2.78 25.83
CA ASN A 258 -25.75 3.83 25.52
C ASN A 258 -25.32 4.54 26.80
N LEU A 259 -24.07 5.00 26.85
CA LEU A 259 -23.68 6.06 27.76
C LEU A 259 -24.42 7.35 27.35
N SER A 260 -25.04 8.05 28.30
CA SER A 260 -25.95 9.18 28.00
C SER A 260 -25.30 10.32 27.23
N SER A 261 -24.01 10.56 27.41
CA SER A 261 -23.24 11.61 26.73
C SER A 261 -22.75 11.20 25.33
N TRP A 262 -22.89 9.93 24.94
CA TRP A 262 -22.38 9.37 23.68
C TRP A 262 -23.47 8.50 23.01
N PRO A 263 -24.58 9.12 22.57
CA PRO A 263 -25.72 8.40 22.00
C PRO A 263 -25.37 7.79 20.64
N PHE A 264 -26.13 6.78 20.24
CA PHE A 264 -25.92 6.06 18.98
C PHE A 264 -25.94 6.96 17.74
N THR A 265 -26.73 8.04 17.75
CA THR A 265 -26.81 9.00 16.64
C THR A 265 -25.47 9.66 16.31
N ASN A 266 -24.56 9.75 17.28
CA ASN A 266 -23.25 10.37 17.08
C ASN A 266 -22.31 9.48 16.25
N LEU A 267 -22.69 8.23 15.91
CA LEU A 267 -21.96 7.46 14.88
C LEU A 267 -22.00 8.11 13.50
N PHE A 268 -22.99 8.98 13.24
CA PHE A 268 -23.28 9.48 11.89
C PHE A 268 -23.40 11.00 11.86
N ASP A 269 -22.74 11.70 12.79
CA ASP A 269 -22.84 13.15 12.93
C ASP A 269 -21.73 13.93 12.21
N ASN A 270 -20.81 13.21 11.55
CA ASN A 270 -19.64 13.75 10.83
C ASN A 270 -18.60 14.41 11.74
N GLN A 271 -18.56 14.09 13.03
CA GLN A 271 -17.56 14.60 13.98
C GLN A 271 -16.60 13.50 14.42
N ILE A 272 -15.38 13.56 13.88
CA ILE A 272 -14.29 12.63 14.22
C ILE A 272 -13.45 13.25 15.35
N GLY A 273 -13.22 12.48 16.43
CA GLY A 273 -12.44 12.94 17.58
C GLY A 273 -12.87 12.29 18.89
N ASN A 274 -12.92 13.10 19.94
CA ASN A 274 -13.48 12.70 21.24
C ASN A 274 -15.00 12.92 21.29
N ASN A 275 -15.68 12.48 20.24
CA ASN A 275 -17.12 12.42 20.06
C ASN A 275 -17.47 11.08 19.42
N GLY A 276 -18.69 10.59 19.62
CA GLY A 276 -19.22 9.43 18.92
C GLY A 276 -20.20 8.64 19.77
N PHE A 277 -20.27 7.34 19.49
CA PHE A 277 -21.09 6.40 20.24
C PHE A 277 -20.27 5.66 21.29
N HIS A 278 -20.88 5.43 22.46
CA HIS A 278 -20.34 4.57 23.52
C HIS A 278 -21.47 3.73 24.09
N SER A 279 -21.33 2.40 24.08
CA SER A 279 -22.26 1.52 24.79
C SER A 279 -22.10 1.68 26.32
N ASN A 280 -23.00 1.11 27.12
CA ASN A 280 -22.67 0.88 28.54
C ASN A 280 -21.37 0.06 28.65
N GLU A 281 -20.69 0.15 29.79
CA GLU A 281 -19.52 -0.67 30.06
C GLU A 281 -19.90 -2.05 30.64
N LYS A 282 -18.95 -3.00 30.56
CA LYS A 282 -19.07 -4.34 31.17
C LYS A 282 -20.27 -5.14 30.65
N ASN A 283 -20.58 -5.04 29.36
CA ASN A 283 -21.57 -5.92 28.75
C ASN A 283 -20.94 -7.28 28.45
N PRO A 284 -21.70 -8.38 28.57
CA PRO A 284 -21.33 -9.64 27.94
C PRO A 284 -21.05 -9.43 26.45
N LEU A 285 -19.95 -9.98 25.99
CA LEU A 285 -19.54 -9.95 24.58
C LEU A 285 -19.59 -11.36 24.00
N PRO A 286 -20.06 -11.55 22.75
CA PRO A 286 -20.41 -10.50 21.78
C PRO A 286 -21.72 -9.75 22.06
N ALA A 287 -21.90 -8.58 21.43
CA ALA A 287 -23.08 -7.73 21.55
C ALA A 287 -23.62 -7.24 20.20
N TRP A 288 -24.94 -7.06 20.07
CA TRP A 288 -25.60 -6.65 18.83
C TRP A 288 -26.05 -5.19 18.83
N PHE A 289 -25.79 -4.51 17.72
CA PHE A 289 -26.24 -3.14 17.44
C PHE A 289 -26.93 -3.10 16.06
N PRO A 290 -28.23 -3.47 15.98
CA PRO A 290 -28.99 -3.46 14.74
C PRO A 290 -29.40 -2.03 14.32
N MET A 291 -29.42 -1.82 13.02
CA MET A 291 -29.64 -0.54 12.35
C MET A 291 -30.54 -0.71 11.12
N ASP A 292 -31.39 0.27 10.83
CA ASP A 292 -32.16 0.37 9.58
C ASP A 292 -31.51 1.38 8.64
N LEU A 293 -31.10 0.94 7.44
CA LEU A 293 -30.57 1.80 6.37
C LEU A 293 -31.66 2.61 5.67
N GLY A 294 -32.94 2.33 5.96
CA GLY A 294 -34.12 2.96 5.38
C GLY A 294 -34.52 2.41 4.01
N LYS A 295 -33.57 1.88 3.24
CA LYS A 295 -33.80 1.27 1.91
C LYS A 295 -32.96 0.01 1.72
N VAL A 296 -33.46 -0.91 0.90
CA VAL A 296 -32.69 -2.08 0.45
C VAL A 296 -31.49 -1.58 -0.34
N THR A 297 -30.29 -1.96 0.09
CA THR A 297 -29.04 -1.44 -0.43
C THR A 297 -28.06 -2.58 -0.64
N ARG A 298 -27.40 -2.61 -1.79
CA ARG A 298 -26.23 -3.46 -2.00
C ARG A 298 -25.00 -2.71 -1.46
N LEU A 299 -24.47 -3.19 -0.34
CA LEU A 299 -23.39 -2.51 0.36
C LEU A 299 -22.07 -2.66 -0.39
N SER A 300 -21.28 -1.59 -0.38
CA SER A 300 -19.96 -1.51 -1.02
C SER A 300 -18.85 -1.63 0.00
N ARG A 301 -18.85 -0.71 0.97
CA ARG A 301 -17.83 -0.58 1.99
C ARG A 301 -18.35 0.18 3.19
N TYR A 302 -17.61 0.11 4.27
CA TYR A 302 -17.80 0.98 5.41
C TYR A 302 -16.45 1.46 5.93
N LYS A 303 -16.49 2.57 6.65
CA LYS A 303 -15.31 3.18 7.25
C LYS A 303 -15.62 3.57 8.69
N ILE A 304 -14.74 3.18 9.59
CA ILE A 304 -14.83 3.50 11.00
C ILE A 304 -13.69 4.41 11.42
N TRP A 305 -14.00 5.35 12.29
CA TRP A 305 -12.99 6.12 13.01
C TRP A 305 -13.02 5.70 14.47
N GLN A 306 -11.84 5.37 14.97
CA GLN A 306 -11.64 5.10 16.38
C GLN A 306 -11.90 6.38 17.19
N ARG A 307 -12.39 6.24 18.42
CA ARG A 307 -12.35 7.32 19.40
C ARG A 307 -10.90 7.75 19.59
N MET A 308 -10.67 9.05 19.62
CA MET A 308 -9.36 9.67 19.87
C MET A 308 -9.53 10.90 20.76
N HIS A 309 -8.48 11.31 21.49
CA HIS A 309 -8.46 12.63 22.14
C HIS A 309 -7.80 13.67 21.22
N ASP A 310 -8.01 14.95 21.51
CA ASP A 310 -7.50 16.09 20.73
C ASP A 310 -5.96 16.16 20.70
N ASP A 311 -5.30 15.59 21.72
CA ASP A 311 -3.82 15.38 21.77
C ASP A 311 -3.35 14.22 20.88
N ASN A 312 -4.30 13.58 20.22
CA ASN A 312 -4.10 12.85 18.99
C ASN A 312 -3.36 11.50 19.17
N SER A 313 -3.51 10.87 20.35
CA SER A 313 -2.95 9.54 20.63
C SER A 313 -3.69 8.68 21.66
N THR A 314 -4.46 9.26 22.59
CA THR A 314 -4.78 8.58 23.86
C THR A 314 -5.71 7.34 23.78
N TYR A 315 -6.36 7.06 22.65
CA TYR A 315 -7.23 5.87 22.54
C TYR A 315 -7.03 4.97 21.33
N PHE A 316 -6.10 5.26 20.41
CA PHE A 316 -5.90 4.40 19.25
C PHE A 316 -5.48 2.98 19.65
N TYR A 317 -6.15 1.99 19.05
CA TYR A 317 -5.98 0.57 19.29
C TYR A 317 -6.03 0.23 20.79
N SER A 318 -6.95 0.86 21.52
CA SER A 318 -7.13 0.70 22.96
C SER A 318 -8.58 0.95 23.40
N HIS A 319 -8.87 0.72 24.68
CA HIS A 319 -10.16 1.01 25.30
C HIS A 319 -11.32 0.30 24.58
N GLY A 320 -12.40 1.03 24.30
CA GLY A 320 -13.62 0.50 23.68
C GLY A 320 -13.57 0.47 22.16
N ASN A 321 -12.44 0.85 21.55
CA ASN A 321 -12.31 0.83 20.11
C ASN A 321 -12.45 -0.62 19.63
N PRO A 322 -13.16 -0.86 18.52
CA PRO A 322 -13.42 -2.20 18.06
C PRO A 322 -12.11 -2.89 17.65
N HIS A 323 -11.97 -4.16 18.04
CA HIS A 323 -10.89 -5.03 17.62
C HIS A 323 -11.44 -6.10 16.66
N GLU A 324 -12.49 -6.84 17.04
CA GLU A 324 -13.16 -7.82 16.18
C GLU A 324 -14.68 -7.58 16.09
N TRP A 325 -15.25 -7.73 14.90
CA TRP A 325 -16.69 -7.61 14.68
C TRP A 325 -17.16 -8.37 13.44
N GLU A 326 -18.45 -8.69 13.43
CA GLU A 326 -19.18 -9.19 12.27
C GLU A 326 -20.24 -8.17 11.85
N ILE A 327 -20.46 -8.00 10.55
CA ILE A 327 -21.60 -7.27 10.00
C ILE A 327 -22.61 -8.28 9.47
N TRP A 328 -23.85 -8.19 9.94
CA TRP A 328 -24.95 -9.04 9.51
C TRP A 328 -26.00 -8.21 8.78
N GLY A 329 -26.81 -8.83 7.92
CA GLY A 329 -27.88 -8.14 7.20
C GLY A 329 -29.13 -9.00 6.97
N THR A 330 -30.27 -8.33 6.81
CA THR A 330 -31.55 -8.96 6.47
C THR A 330 -32.51 -7.95 5.82
N ASN A 331 -33.55 -8.48 5.16
CA ASN A 331 -34.72 -7.71 4.73
C ASN A 331 -35.97 -8.02 5.58
N THR A 332 -35.91 -9.00 6.47
CA THR A 332 -37.04 -9.51 7.26
C THR A 332 -36.66 -9.64 8.75
N PRO A 333 -36.33 -8.52 9.44
CA PRO A 333 -35.72 -8.57 10.78
C PRO A 333 -36.60 -9.20 11.87
N ALA A 334 -37.91 -9.36 11.63
CA ALA A 334 -38.81 -10.10 12.51
C ALA A 334 -38.52 -11.61 12.56
N ASP A 335 -37.91 -12.18 11.51
CA ASP A 335 -37.42 -13.55 11.51
C ASP A 335 -35.94 -13.58 11.91
N GLN A 336 -35.66 -14.09 13.11
CA GLN A 336 -34.31 -14.21 13.66
C GLN A 336 -33.37 -15.09 12.81
N ASN A 337 -33.91 -15.99 11.97
CA ASN A 337 -33.10 -16.88 11.13
C ASN A 337 -32.77 -16.27 9.77
N SER A 338 -33.32 -15.10 9.44
CA SER A 338 -33.14 -14.45 8.14
C SER A 338 -31.83 -13.65 8.02
N TRP A 339 -31.10 -13.49 9.13
CA TRP A 339 -29.86 -12.73 9.16
C TRP A 339 -28.72 -13.52 8.52
N VAL A 340 -28.04 -12.89 7.57
CA VAL A 340 -26.86 -13.45 6.90
C VAL A 340 -25.63 -12.61 7.22
N MET A 341 -24.48 -13.26 7.38
CA MET A 341 -23.21 -12.56 7.58
C MET A 341 -22.79 -11.91 6.27
N LEU A 342 -22.46 -10.62 6.32
CA LEU A 342 -21.99 -9.83 5.19
C LEU A 342 -20.48 -9.59 5.25
N ASP A 343 -19.93 -9.47 6.45
CA ASP A 343 -18.50 -9.25 6.66
C ASP A 343 -18.04 -9.71 8.06
N HIS A 344 -16.76 -10.03 8.19
CA HIS A 344 -16.08 -10.35 9.45
C HIS A 344 -14.66 -9.77 9.41
N GLN A 345 -14.32 -8.95 10.41
CA GLN A 345 -13.06 -8.24 10.43
C GLN A 345 -12.38 -8.33 11.79
N ILE A 346 -11.05 -8.42 11.73
CA ILE A 346 -10.15 -8.20 12.87
C ILE A 346 -9.29 -6.98 12.50
N MET A 347 -9.41 -5.91 13.27
CA MET A 347 -8.59 -4.73 13.11
C MET A 347 -7.16 -5.08 13.52
N VAL A 348 -6.24 -5.02 12.55
CA VAL A 348 -4.81 -5.22 12.81
C VAL A 348 -4.15 -3.87 12.99
N LYS A 349 -3.33 -3.77 14.03
CA LYS A 349 -2.47 -2.63 14.25
C LYS A 349 -1.24 -2.74 13.32
N PRO A 350 -1.01 -1.80 12.39
CA PRO A 350 0.02 -1.89 11.35
C PRO A 350 1.42 -2.21 11.87
N SER A 351 1.83 -1.59 12.98
CA SER A 351 3.16 -1.79 13.55
C SER A 351 3.36 -3.16 14.22
N GLY A 352 2.28 -3.87 14.55
CA GLY A 352 2.32 -5.08 15.38
C GLY A 352 2.81 -4.86 16.82
N LEU A 353 3.00 -3.60 17.25
CA LEU A 353 3.44 -3.29 18.61
C LEU A 353 2.37 -3.70 19.64
N PRO A 354 2.74 -4.02 20.89
CA PRO A 354 1.79 -4.36 21.95
C PRO A 354 0.71 -3.30 22.19
N VAL A 355 -0.43 -3.72 22.76
CA VAL A 355 -1.49 -2.81 23.22
C VAL A 355 -0.91 -1.81 24.23
N GLY A 356 -1.29 -0.53 24.12
CA GLY A 356 -0.77 0.56 24.96
C GLY A 356 0.48 1.25 24.41
N GLN A 357 1.06 0.75 23.32
CA GLN A 357 2.06 1.47 22.52
C GLN A 357 1.44 1.84 21.17
N VAL A 358 1.91 2.88 20.48
CA VAL A 358 1.51 3.20 19.09
C VAL A 358 2.71 3.78 18.35
N SER A 359 2.92 3.38 17.10
CA SER A 359 3.88 4.04 16.20
C SER A 359 3.25 5.27 15.54
N ASN A 360 4.06 6.06 14.84
CA ASN A 360 3.52 7.17 14.03
C ASN A 360 2.61 6.65 12.90
N ASP A 361 2.99 5.55 12.25
CA ASP A 361 2.18 4.93 11.18
C ASP A 361 0.82 4.46 11.70
N ASP A 362 0.78 3.87 12.91
CA ASP A 362 -0.45 3.46 13.56
C ASP A 362 -1.40 4.66 13.74
N VAL A 363 -0.85 5.79 14.20
CA VAL A 363 -1.57 7.04 14.43
C VAL A 363 -2.11 7.62 13.13
N GLU A 364 -1.29 7.69 12.08
CA GLU A 364 -1.71 8.24 10.78
C GLU A 364 -2.85 7.43 10.17
N ILE A 365 -2.74 6.11 10.20
CA ILE A 365 -3.79 5.20 9.71
C ILE A 365 -5.07 5.35 10.53
N ALA A 366 -4.96 5.39 11.86
CA ALA A 366 -6.15 5.52 12.71
C ALA A 366 -6.84 6.89 12.56
N ARG A 367 -6.10 7.97 12.34
CA ARG A 367 -6.67 9.30 12.00
C ARG A 367 -7.36 9.32 10.64
N ALA A 368 -6.76 8.66 9.65
CA ALA A 368 -7.36 8.54 8.33
C ALA A 368 -8.67 7.73 8.39
N GLY A 369 -8.80 6.83 9.36
CA GLY A 369 -9.93 5.91 9.56
C GLY A 369 -9.73 4.59 8.82
N HIS A 370 -10.39 3.55 9.31
CA HIS A 370 -10.24 2.17 8.83
C HIS A 370 -11.37 1.83 7.87
N GLU A 371 -11.03 1.56 6.62
CA GLU A 371 -11.98 1.20 5.55
C GLU A 371 -11.96 -0.31 5.28
N TYR A 372 -13.15 -0.88 5.09
CA TYR A 372 -13.35 -2.31 4.80
C TYR A 372 -14.37 -2.47 3.66
N GLU A 373 -14.08 -3.35 2.71
CA GLU A 373 -14.96 -3.66 1.57
C GLU A 373 -15.86 -4.86 1.88
N PHE A 374 -17.13 -4.77 1.51
CA PHE A 374 -18.00 -5.94 1.46
C PHE A 374 -17.68 -6.79 0.21
N PRO A 375 -17.89 -8.11 0.26
CA PRO A 375 -17.84 -8.95 -0.93
C PRO A 375 -18.78 -8.42 -2.03
N LEU A 376 -18.34 -8.41 -3.28
CA LEU A 376 -19.14 -7.87 -4.40
C LEU A 376 -20.45 -8.63 -4.62
N ASP A 377 -20.51 -9.90 -4.20
CA ASP A 377 -21.64 -10.81 -4.23
C ASP A 377 -22.47 -10.79 -2.93
N ALA A 378 -22.16 -9.92 -1.97
CA ALA A 378 -22.97 -9.71 -0.79
C ALA A 378 -24.41 -9.34 -1.18
N PRO A 379 -25.43 -9.95 -0.55
CA PRO A 379 -26.82 -9.70 -0.88
C PRO A 379 -27.22 -8.25 -0.53
N ALA A 380 -28.19 -7.71 -1.27
CA ALA A 380 -28.77 -6.42 -0.93
C ALA A 380 -29.68 -6.54 0.31
N VAL A 381 -29.47 -5.67 1.30
CA VAL A 381 -30.18 -5.69 2.58
C VAL A 381 -30.64 -4.29 2.98
N ARG A 382 -31.70 -4.21 3.79
CA ARG A 382 -32.16 -2.96 4.41
C ARG A 382 -31.71 -2.83 5.86
N TYR A 383 -31.79 -3.91 6.62
CA TYR A 383 -31.39 -3.91 8.01
C TYR A 383 -30.00 -4.52 8.11
N ILE A 384 -29.14 -3.88 8.88
CA ILE A 384 -27.82 -4.41 9.21
C ILE A 384 -27.66 -4.50 10.73
N ALA A 385 -26.70 -5.28 11.18
CA ALA A 385 -26.30 -5.28 12.57
C ALA A 385 -24.79 -5.37 12.69
N TRP A 386 -24.24 -4.48 13.51
CA TRP A 386 -22.88 -4.62 14.00
C TRP A 386 -22.92 -5.60 15.18
N LYS A 387 -22.37 -6.78 14.99
CA LYS A 387 -22.14 -7.72 16.08
C LYS A 387 -20.70 -7.54 16.56
N HIS A 388 -20.57 -6.82 17.66
CA HIS A 388 -19.29 -6.53 18.27
C HIS A 388 -18.77 -7.77 18.99
N ILE A 389 -17.70 -8.37 18.49
CA ILE A 389 -17.10 -9.56 19.09
C ILE A 389 -16.27 -9.13 20.30
N ASP A 390 -15.32 -8.22 20.11
CA ASP A 390 -14.49 -7.69 21.18
C ASP A 390 -13.87 -6.30 20.87
N ASN A 391 -13.22 -5.73 21.88
CA ASN A 391 -12.55 -4.44 21.82
C ASN A 391 -11.08 -4.54 22.25
N TRP A 392 -10.30 -3.49 21.98
CA TRP A 392 -8.87 -3.50 22.28
C TRP A 392 -8.51 -3.59 23.77
N ALA A 393 -9.40 -3.20 24.70
CA ALA A 393 -9.17 -3.37 26.14
C ALA A 393 -9.51 -4.77 26.69
N SER A 394 -10.25 -5.57 25.92
CA SER A 394 -10.79 -6.86 26.36
C SER A 394 -10.87 -7.84 25.18
N ILE A 395 -9.75 -8.00 24.47
CA ILE A 395 -9.63 -8.93 23.35
C ILE A 395 -9.96 -10.34 23.85
N GLN A 396 -10.96 -10.97 23.23
CA GLN A 396 -11.53 -12.26 23.62
C GLN A 396 -12.01 -12.34 25.09
N GLY A 397 -12.23 -11.19 25.72
CA GLY A 397 -12.69 -11.10 27.09
C GLY A 397 -14.19 -11.36 27.23
N THR A 398 -14.62 -11.77 28.42
CA THR A 398 -16.03 -12.05 28.72
C THR A 398 -16.89 -10.79 28.71
N LEU A 399 -16.33 -9.68 29.21
CA LEU A 399 -17.02 -8.41 29.33
C LEU A 399 -16.28 -7.32 28.57
N GLY A 400 -17.03 -6.41 27.95
CA GLY A 400 -16.46 -5.27 27.25
C GLY A 400 -17.52 -4.27 26.82
N PHE A 401 -17.20 -3.46 25.82
CA PHE A 401 -18.03 -2.34 25.38
C PHE A 401 -17.52 -1.76 24.06
N LEU A 402 -18.40 -1.13 23.31
CA LEU A 402 -18.07 -0.51 22.03
C LEU A 402 -18.04 1.00 22.19
N HIS A 403 -16.98 1.63 21.67
CA HIS A 403 -17.07 3.00 21.23
C HIS A 403 -16.48 3.18 19.84
N MET A 404 -17.05 4.11 19.09
CA MET A 404 -16.58 4.50 17.76
C MET A 404 -16.88 5.97 17.60
N SER A 405 -15.94 6.69 17.00
CA SER A 405 -16.12 8.12 16.79
C SER A 405 -17.11 8.41 15.67
N GLU A 406 -16.97 7.69 14.56
CA GLU A 406 -17.81 7.84 13.38
C GLU A 406 -17.84 6.51 12.62
N LEU A 407 -18.99 6.19 12.02
CA LEU A 407 -19.20 5.11 11.07
C LEU A 407 -19.84 5.68 9.81
N ARG A 408 -19.24 5.40 8.65
CA ARG A 408 -19.82 5.73 7.35
C ARG A 408 -19.98 4.48 6.52
N ILE A 409 -21.07 4.41 5.77
CA ILE A 409 -21.45 3.25 4.97
C ILE A 409 -21.74 3.73 3.55
N TRP A 410 -21.27 2.98 2.57
CA TRP A 410 -21.50 3.23 1.15
C TRP A 410 -22.15 2.04 0.47
N GLY A 411 -22.88 2.29 -0.60
CA GLY A 411 -23.49 1.25 -1.40
C GLY A 411 -24.31 1.79 -2.56
N GLN A 412 -25.09 0.90 -3.17
CA GLN A 412 -26.06 1.21 -4.21
C GLN A 412 -27.47 0.91 -3.70
N ILE A 413 -28.27 1.95 -3.52
CA ILE A 413 -29.68 1.81 -3.19
C ILE A 413 -30.40 1.09 -4.33
N GLN A 414 -31.11 0.02 -4.00
CA GLN A 414 -31.90 -0.75 -4.96
C GLN A 414 -33.24 -0.02 -5.21
N GLN A 415 -33.68 0.02 -6.46
CA GLN A 415 -34.92 0.69 -6.87
C GLN A 415 -36.16 -0.16 -6.59
#